data_AF-A0A7W1TV10-F1
#
_entry.id   AF-A0A7W1TV10-F1
#
_cell.length_a   1.000
_cell.length_b   1.000
_cell.length_c   1.000
_cell.angle_alpha   90.00
_cell.angle_beta   90.00
_cell.angle_gamma   90.00
#
_symmetry.space_group_name_H-M   'P 1'
#
loop_
_entity.id
_entity.type
_entity.pdbx_description
1 polymer ?
#
loop_
_entity_poly.entity_id
_entity_poly.type
_entity_poly.pdbx_seq_one_letter_code
_entity_poly.pdbx_strand_id
1 'polypeptide(L)'
;MWYVLGFFVLLAVLQSVLASLSAGTTIPYSEFKTQLREGRIVSVVVSEERVRGTLNGDDGVAKPFSTVRIEDPKLIEELQSANIKYDGEVQARWMGELLGWVLPILLLVALWTFFLRRMGGGEGGVMSFAKSKAKIYA
;
A
#
# COMPACT_ATOMS: atom_id res chain seq x y z
N MET A 1 -15.01 -5.45 24.06
CA MET A 1 -15.52 -4.39 23.16
C MET A 1 -14.41 -3.44 22.71
N TRP A 2 -13.57 -2.90 23.59
CA TRP A 2 -12.47 -1.98 23.25
C TRP A 2 -11.34 -2.54 22.38
N TYR A 3 -11.07 -3.85 22.45
CA TYR A 3 -10.00 -4.50 21.70
C TYR A 3 -10.20 -4.48 20.18
N VAL A 4 -11.44 -4.48 19.70
CA VAL A 4 -11.76 -4.40 18.26
C VAL A 4 -11.46 -3.00 17.73
N LEU A 5 -11.81 -1.96 18.50
CA LEU A 5 -11.45 -0.58 18.21
C LEU A 5 -9.93 -0.38 18.21
N GLY A 6 -9.23 -0.94 19.21
CA GLY A 6 -7.77 -0.90 19.28
C GLY A 6 -7.08 -1.59 18.10
N PHE A 7 -7.62 -2.72 17.63
CA PHE A 7 -7.09 -3.43 16.47
C PHE A 7 -7.26 -2.63 15.16
N PHE A 8 -8.42 -2.01 14.95
CA PHE A 8 -8.65 -1.14 13.79
C PHE A 8 -7.75 0.10 13.81
N VAL A 9 -7.55 0.70 14.98
CA VAL A 9 -6.63 1.85 15.14
C VAL A 9 -5.18 1.41 14.90
N LEU A 10 -4.76 0.27 15.45
CA LEU A 10 -3.42 -0.29 15.22
C LEU A 10 -3.19 -0.53 13.72
N LEU A 11 -4.18 -1.10 13.03
CA LEU A 11 -4.10 -1.39 11.61
C LEU A 11 -4.05 -0.10 10.77
N ALA A 12 -4.82 0.93 11.14
CA ALA A 12 -4.80 2.23 10.49
C ALA A 12 -3.47 2.96 10.69
N VAL A 13 -2.90 2.90 11.90
CA VAL A 13 -1.58 3.46 12.21
C VAL A 13 -0.48 2.70 11.46
N LEU A 14 -0.55 1.38 11.41
CA LEU A 14 0.40 0.55 10.67
C LEU A 14 0.35 0.87 9.17
N GLN A 15 -0.85 1.00 8.59
CA GLN A 15 -1.06 1.46 7.22
C GLN A 15 -0.46 2.85 6.98
N SER A 16 -0.71 3.79 7.89
CA SER A 16 -0.18 5.16 7.81
C SER A 16 1.35 5.20 7.86
N VAL A 17 1.96 4.39 8.73
CA VAL A 17 3.42 4.30 8.86
C VAL A 17 4.04 3.65 7.62
N LEU A 18 3.48 2.54 7.12
CA LEU A 18 3.93 1.89 5.88
C LEU A 18 3.80 2.81 4.65
N ALA A 19 2.68 3.54 4.54
CA ALA A 19 2.47 4.53 3.48
C ALA A 19 3.45 5.70 3.59
N SER A 20 3.74 6.17 4.81
CA SER A 20 4.71 7.23 5.06
C SER A 20 6.15 6.80 4.76
N LEU A 21 6.52 5.54 5.07
CA LEU A 21 7.83 4.97 4.70
C LEU A 21 7.99 4.84 3.17
N SER A 22 6.88 4.72 2.44
CA SER A 22 6.87 4.63 0.98
C SER A 22 6.77 6.00 0.30
N ALA A 23 6.54 7.07 1.06
CA ALA A 23 6.43 8.44 0.56
C ALA A 23 7.82 9.02 0.31
N GLY A 24 8.49 8.53 -0.74
CA GLY A 24 9.66 9.20 -1.30
C GLY A 24 9.32 10.64 -1.65
N THR A 25 10.31 11.54 -1.58
CA THR A 25 10.09 12.97 -1.83
C THR A 25 9.54 13.16 -3.23
N THR A 26 8.33 13.72 -3.34
CA THR A 26 7.73 13.98 -4.65
C THR A 26 8.30 15.28 -5.19
N ILE A 27 9.08 15.20 -6.28
CA ILE A 27 9.67 16.36 -6.94
C ILE A 27 8.94 16.65 -8.27
N PRO A 28 8.73 17.93 -8.63
CA PRO A 28 8.20 18.30 -9.94
C PRO A 28 9.11 17.82 -11.08
N TYR A 29 8.50 17.54 -12.25
CA TYR A 29 9.23 17.08 -13.43
C TYR A 29 10.32 18.06 -13.90
N SER A 30 10.06 19.37 -13.77
CA SER A 30 11.05 20.42 -14.07
C SER A 30 12.27 20.32 -13.17
N GLU A 31 12.07 20.05 -11.89
CA GLU A 31 13.14 19.91 -10.91
C GLU A 31 13.98 18.66 -11.19
N PHE A 32 13.32 17.55 -11.52
CA PHE A 32 13.98 16.34 -12.00
C PHE A 32 14.88 16.61 -13.21
N LYS A 33 14.40 17.36 -14.22
CA LYS A 33 15.18 17.71 -15.40
C LYS A 33 16.39 18.59 -15.07
N THR A 34 16.26 19.49 -14.11
CA THR A 34 17.39 20.28 -13.58
C THR A 34 18.42 19.37 -12.92
N GLN A 35 18.00 18.48 -12.02
CA GLN A 35 18.89 17.54 -11.33
C GLN A 35 19.55 16.53 -12.27
N LEU A 36 18.85 16.15 -13.34
CA LEU A 36 19.37 15.30 -14.41
C LEU A 36 20.54 15.98 -15.13
N ARG A 37 20.37 17.25 -15.49
CA ARG A 37 21.43 18.06 -16.15
C ARG A 37 22.62 18.33 -15.24
N GLU A 38 22.39 18.42 -13.94
CA GLU A 38 23.44 18.59 -12.93
C GLU A 38 24.19 17.29 -12.61
N GLY A 39 23.78 16.14 -13.18
CA GLY A 39 24.44 14.87 -12.97
C GLY A 39 24.26 14.30 -11.55
N ARG A 40 23.25 14.75 -10.81
CA ARG A 40 22.97 14.30 -9.42
C ARG A 40 22.17 13.00 -9.34
N ILE A 41 21.75 12.46 -10.49
CA ILE A 41 20.90 11.27 -10.58
C ILE A 41 21.76 10.02 -10.77
N VAL A 42 21.63 9.06 -9.85
CA VAL A 42 22.41 7.80 -9.87
C VAL A 42 21.68 6.70 -10.64
N SER A 43 20.38 6.57 -10.40
CA SER A 43 19.53 5.59 -11.08
C SER A 43 18.10 6.08 -11.17
N VAL A 44 17.46 5.72 -12.27
CA VAL A 44 16.07 6.05 -12.55
C VAL A 44 15.31 4.77 -12.86
N VAL A 45 14.17 4.58 -12.21
CA VAL A 45 13.22 3.52 -12.50
C VAL A 45 11.94 4.17 -13.03
N VAL A 46 11.66 3.92 -14.29
CA VAL A 46 10.51 4.43 -15.01
C VAL A 46 9.38 3.41 -14.90
N SER A 47 8.35 3.71 -14.11
CA SER A 47 7.09 2.94 -14.09
C SER A 47 6.06 3.55 -15.06
N GLU A 48 4.90 2.92 -15.22
CA GLU A 48 3.81 3.43 -16.09
C GLU A 48 3.30 4.81 -15.65
N GLU A 49 3.10 5.03 -14.35
CA GLU A 49 2.52 6.30 -13.84
C GLU A 49 3.54 7.26 -13.23
N ARG A 50 4.68 6.74 -12.75
CA ARG A 50 5.66 7.51 -12.00
C ARG A 50 7.08 7.13 -12.39
N VAL A 51 7.96 8.11 -12.32
CA VAL A 51 9.40 7.91 -12.41
C VAL A 51 9.96 8.02 -11.00
N ARG A 52 10.55 6.94 -10.50
CA ARG A 52 11.27 6.93 -9.23
C ARG A 52 12.76 6.96 -9.50
N GLY A 53 13.54 7.49 -8.59
CA GLY A 53 14.98 7.40 -8.71
C GLY A 53 15.67 7.68 -7.40
N THR A 54 16.99 7.58 -7.43
CA THR A 54 17.84 7.95 -6.30
C THR A 54 18.74 9.10 -6.72
N LEU A 55 18.64 10.20 -5.97
CA LEU A 55 19.58 11.30 -6.04
C LEU A 55 20.76 10.98 -5.14
N ASN A 56 21.96 11.31 -5.61
CA ASN A 56 23.11 11.40 -4.73
C ASN A 56 22.95 12.69 -3.92
N GLY A 57 22.51 12.58 -2.67
CA GLY A 57 22.46 13.73 -1.78
C GLY A 57 23.87 14.23 -1.49
N ASP A 58 24.04 15.55 -1.34
CA ASP A 58 25.34 16.17 -1.00
C ASP A 58 25.98 15.58 0.28
N ASP A 59 25.19 14.92 1.14
CA ASP A 59 25.64 14.23 2.36
C ASP A 59 26.06 12.75 2.13
N GLY A 60 26.12 12.27 0.89
CA GLY A 60 26.41 10.86 0.55
C GLY A 60 25.25 9.88 0.83
N VAL A 61 24.09 10.40 1.25
CA VAL A 61 22.87 9.61 1.45
C VAL A 61 22.05 9.62 0.16
N ALA A 62 21.78 8.44 -0.38
CA ALA A 62 20.90 8.27 -1.53
C ALA A 62 19.46 8.68 -1.14
N LYS A 63 18.98 9.80 -1.68
CA LYS A 63 17.63 10.31 -1.40
C LYS A 63 16.66 9.77 -2.47
N PRO A 64 15.67 8.94 -2.08
CA PRO A 64 14.67 8.46 -3.02
C PRO A 64 13.74 9.61 -3.41
N PHE A 65 13.58 9.83 -4.70
CA PHE A 65 12.62 10.78 -5.25
C PHE A 65 11.59 10.06 -6.11
N SER A 66 10.40 10.65 -6.20
CA SER A 66 9.36 10.25 -7.12
C SER A 66 8.90 11.46 -7.91
N THR A 67 8.69 11.31 -9.21
CA THR A 67 8.04 12.32 -10.04
C THR A 67 6.96 11.67 -10.88
N VAL A 68 5.98 12.46 -11.30
CA VAL A 68 4.90 11.97 -12.18
C VAL A 68 5.48 11.80 -13.57
N ARG A 69 5.22 10.66 -14.20
CA ARG A 69 5.71 10.42 -15.57
C ARG A 69 4.95 11.34 -16.53
N ILE A 70 5.69 12.09 -17.32
CA ILE A 70 5.20 12.85 -18.46
C ILE A 70 5.74 12.16 -19.71
N GLU A 71 4.89 11.92 -20.70
CA GLU A 71 5.31 11.36 -21.99
C GLU A 71 6.16 12.40 -22.75
N ASP A 72 7.47 12.35 -22.53
CA ASP A 72 8.44 13.19 -23.21
C ASP A 72 9.37 12.30 -24.04
N PRO A 73 9.28 12.32 -25.38
CA PRO A 73 10.13 11.50 -26.24
C PRO A 73 11.62 11.86 -26.14
N LYS A 74 11.95 13.07 -25.67
CA LYS A 74 13.34 13.52 -25.47
C LYS A 74 13.95 13.00 -24.18
N LEU A 75 13.15 12.49 -23.24
CA LEU A 75 13.64 12.05 -21.94
C LEU A 75 14.59 10.86 -22.06
N ILE A 76 14.30 9.91 -22.95
CA ILE A 76 15.14 8.73 -23.18
C ILE A 76 16.49 9.16 -23.78
N GLU A 77 16.48 10.09 -24.73
CA GLU A 77 17.70 10.66 -25.32
C GLU A 77 18.53 11.41 -24.27
N GLU A 78 17.89 12.20 -23.39
CA GLU A 78 18.56 12.91 -22.30
C GLU A 78 19.18 11.95 -21.29
N LEU A 79 18.45 10.90 -20.85
CA LEU A 79 18.95 9.86 -19.95
C LEU A 79 20.12 9.07 -20.58
N GLN A 80 20.02 8.78 -21.88
CA GLN A 80 21.07 8.09 -22.62
C GLN A 80 22.31 8.97 -22.80
N SER A 81 22.13 10.26 -23.08
CA SER A 81 23.23 11.24 -23.17
C SER A 81 23.95 11.45 -21.83
N ALA A 82 23.21 11.32 -20.73
CA ALA A 82 23.73 11.41 -19.37
C ALA A 82 24.36 10.10 -18.86
N ASN A 83 24.30 9.01 -19.64
CA ASN A 83 24.85 7.69 -19.29
C ASN A 83 24.33 7.14 -17.94
N ILE A 84 23.06 7.45 -17.62
CA ILE A 84 22.42 7.01 -16.37
C ILE A 84 21.73 5.67 -16.61
N LYS A 85 21.84 4.78 -15.62
CA LYS A 85 21.08 3.51 -15.63
C LYS A 85 19.60 3.81 -15.45
N TYR A 86 18.81 3.52 -16.49
CA TYR A 86 17.36 3.56 -16.43
C TYR A 86 16.79 2.14 -16.54
N ASP A 87 15.80 1.83 -15.71
CA ASP A 87 15.09 0.55 -15.70
C ASP A 87 13.58 0.78 -15.83
N GLY A 88 12.86 -0.19 -16.39
CA GLY A 88 11.41 -0.15 -16.55
C GLY A 88 10.74 -1.09 -15.55
N GLU A 89 10.12 -0.54 -14.50
CA GLU A 89 9.40 -1.37 -13.53
C GLU A 89 7.91 -1.37 -13.82
N VAL A 90 7.40 -2.51 -14.30
CA VAL A 90 5.97 -2.78 -14.37
C VAL A 90 5.48 -3.10 -12.96
N GLN A 91 5.07 -2.07 -12.22
CA GLN A 91 4.40 -2.29 -10.95
C GLN A 91 3.07 -3.01 -11.23
N ALA A 92 2.96 -4.23 -10.72
CA ALA A 92 1.72 -4.98 -10.66
C ALA A 92 0.73 -4.25 -9.75
N ARG A 93 0.03 -3.24 -10.29
CA ARG A 93 -1.01 -2.48 -9.58
C ARG A 93 -2.04 -3.41 -8.95
N TRP A 94 -2.36 -4.50 -9.66
CA TRP A 94 -3.24 -5.54 -9.19
C TRP A 94 -2.80 -6.16 -7.86
N MET A 95 -1.50 -6.27 -7.56
CA MET A 95 -1.05 -6.86 -6.29
C MET A 95 -1.32 -5.90 -5.11
N GLY A 96 -1.06 -4.60 -5.29
CA GLY A 96 -1.33 -3.57 -4.28
C GLY A 96 -2.83 -3.33 -4.09
N GLU A 97 -3.59 -3.30 -5.18
CA GLU A 97 -5.05 -3.24 -5.17
C GLU A 97 -5.63 -4.51 -4.55
N LEU A 98 -5.08 -5.69 -4.88
CA LEU A 98 -5.52 -6.98 -4.35
C LEU A 98 -5.28 -7.08 -2.84
N LEU A 99 -4.14 -6.63 -2.34
CA LEU A 99 -3.92 -6.59 -0.90
C LEU A 99 -4.80 -5.53 -0.24
N GLY A 100 -5.03 -4.39 -0.93
CA GLY A 100 -5.87 -3.28 -0.45
C GLY A 100 -7.33 -3.65 -0.19
N TRP A 101 -7.97 -4.44 -1.06
CA TRP A 101 -9.35 -4.95 -0.85
C TRP A 101 -9.42 -6.28 -0.06
N VAL A 102 -8.41 -7.15 -0.16
CA VAL A 102 -8.39 -8.42 0.61
C VAL A 102 -8.24 -8.17 2.10
N LEU A 103 -7.41 -7.20 2.51
CA LEU A 103 -7.24 -6.83 3.91
C LEU A 103 -8.56 -6.51 4.62
N PRO A 104 -9.41 -5.58 4.12
CA PRO A 104 -10.68 -5.25 4.77
C PRO A 104 -11.67 -6.42 4.76
N ILE A 105 -11.72 -7.24 3.71
CA ILE A 105 -12.57 -8.44 3.66
C ILE A 105 -12.11 -9.47 4.70
N LEU A 106 -10.81 -9.76 4.77
CA LEU A 106 -10.23 -10.67 5.77
C LEU A 106 -10.49 -10.16 7.19
N LEU A 107 -10.39 -8.86 7.41
CA LEU A 107 -10.68 -8.25 8.70
C LEU A 107 -12.15 -8.46 9.09
N LEU A 108 -13.06 -8.27 8.15
CA LEU A 108 -14.49 -8.48 8.36
C LEU A 108 -14.81 -9.96 8.64
N VAL A 109 -14.21 -10.89 7.88
CA VAL A 109 -14.35 -12.34 8.09
C VAL A 109 -13.77 -12.76 9.45
N ALA A 110 -12.59 -12.26 9.81
CA ALA A 110 -11.97 -12.51 11.11
C ALA A 110 -12.84 -11.99 12.25
N LEU A 111 -13.46 -10.81 12.10
CA LEU A 111 -14.36 -10.23 13.09
C LEU A 111 -15.66 -11.05 13.20
N TRP A 112 -16.27 -11.42 12.08
CA TRP A 112 -17.49 -12.22 12.02
C TRP A 112 -17.30 -13.59 12.65
N THR A 113 -16.21 -14.29 12.29
CA THR A 113 -15.85 -15.59 12.86
C THR A 113 -15.49 -15.50 14.34
N PHE A 114 -14.84 -14.42 14.78
CA PHE A 114 -14.58 -14.16 16.19
C PHE A 114 -15.88 -13.99 16.99
N PHE A 115 -16.85 -13.23 16.46
CA PHE A 115 -18.17 -13.09 17.09
C PHE A 115 -18.94 -14.41 17.11
N LEU A 116 -18.95 -15.17 16.01
CA LEU A 116 -19.59 -16.49 15.95
C LEU A 116 -18.96 -17.51 16.90
N ARG A 117 -17.62 -17.53 17.03
CA ARG A 117 -16.95 -18.40 18.03
C ARG A 117 -17.22 -17.92 19.45
N ARG A 118 -17.34 -16.61 19.68
CA ARG A 118 -17.61 -16.04 21.01
C ARG A 118 -19.07 -16.20 21.45
N MET A 119 -20.04 -16.17 20.52
CA MET A 119 -21.45 -16.43 20.80
C MET A 119 -21.81 -17.93 20.73
N GLY A 120 -21.18 -18.71 19.85
CA GLY A 120 -21.41 -20.14 19.69
C GLY A 120 -20.64 -21.03 20.66
N GLY A 121 -19.57 -20.52 21.28
CA GLY A 121 -18.76 -21.24 22.27
C GLY A 121 -19.20 -21.07 23.72
N GLY A 122 -20.24 -20.28 24.00
CA GLY A 122 -20.88 -20.19 25.31
C GLY A 122 -22.16 -21.03 25.33
N GLU A 123 -22.04 -22.30 25.72
CA GLU A 123 -23.08 -23.19 26.30
C GLU A 123 -24.54 -23.13 25.76
N GLY A 124 -24.79 -22.63 24.54
CA GLY A 124 -26.16 -22.41 24.07
C GLY A 124 -26.33 -21.93 22.63
N GLY A 125 -25.29 -22.04 21.79
CA GLY A 125 -25.37 -21.67 20.37
C GLY A 125 -26.33 -22.56 19.58
N VAL A 126 -27.34 -21.95 18.96
CA VAL A 126 -28.27 -22.45 17.91
C VAL A 126 -29.11 -23.71 18.21
N MET A 127 -28.73 -24.57 19.16
CA MET A 127 -29.48 -25.77 19.53
C MET A 127 -30.68 -25.48 20.45
N SER A 128 -30.73 -24.29 21.07
CA SER A 128 -31.86 -23.85 21.91
C SER A 128 -33.04 -23.30 21.10
N PHE A 129 -32.79 -22.74 19.91
CA PHE A 129 -33.87 -22.21 19.05
C PHE A 129 -34.76 -23.30 18.43
N ALA A 130 -34.26 -24.54 18.32
CA ALA A 130 -35.04 -25.67 17.81
C ALA A 130 -35.96 -26.34 18.86
N LYS A 131 -35.82 -26.01 20.16
CA LYS A 131 -36.61 -26.66 21.24
C LYS A 131 -37.85 -25.89 21.70
N SER A 132 -38.11 -24.67 21.22
CA SER A 132 -39.13 -23.78 21.81
C SER A 132 -40.51 -23.74 21.09
N LYS A 133 -40.88 -24.77 20.32
CA LYS A 133 -42.24 -24.86 19.73
C LYS A 133 -42.91 -26.24 19.87
N ALA A 134 -42.78 -26.88 21.03
CA ALA A 134 -43.58 -28.08 21.31
C ALA A 134 -43.98 -28.17 22.80
N LYS A 135 -44.89 -27.30 23.22
CA LYS A 135 -45.85 -27.62 24.29
C LYS A 135 -47.25 -27.32 23.75
N ILE A 136 -47.81 -28.30 23.05
CA ILE A 136 -49.26 -28.39 22.89
C ILE A 136 -49.76 -28.99 24.21
N TYR A 137 -50.61 -28.23 24.89
CA TYR A 137 -51.27 -28.63 26.12
C TYR A 137 -52.10 -29.91 25.87
N ALA A 138 -51.98 -30.87 26.79
CA ALA A 138 -52.94 -31.97 26.93
C ALA A 138 -54.15 -31.49 27.75
#